data_AF-A0A9D2I560-F1
#
_entry.id   AF-A0A9D2I560-F1
#
_cell.length_a   1.000
_cell.length_b   1.000
_cell.length_c   1.000
_cell.angle_alpha   90.00
_cell.angle_beta   90.00
_cell.angle_gamma   90.00
#
_symmetry.space_group_name_H-M   'P 1'
#
loop_
_entity.id
_entity.type
_entity.pdbx_description
1 polymer ?
#
loop_
_entity_poly.entity_id
_entity_poly.type
_entity_poly.pdbx_seq_one_letter_code
_entity_poly.pdbx_strand_id
1 'polypeptide(L)'
;MKFVYDRTQSDIDRVKELNQKYLARTITDEEKAEWASGIKGALNVSDLNRIESNTAQIASFLAVTVQTKTWNYNDIPRASDYLRIRNNVQAVRDAWAALSDTPETPTQPLSTYQKWNDIERILHDVNYVYERTMNSYYYCDTEIYAGEGAGIL
;
A
#
# COMPACT_ATOMS: atom_id res chain seq x y z
N MET A 1 1.58 -8.75 -4.49
CA MET A 1 1.99 -7.48 -3.84
C MET A 1 1.94 -7.63 -2.33
N LYS A 2 2.61 -6.75 -1.57
CA LYS A 2 2.52 -6.70 -0.10
C LYS A 2 2.10 -5.30 0.33
N PHE A 3 1.13 -5.19 1.22
CA PHE A 3 0.61 -3.91 1.74
C PHE A 3 0.76 -3.89 3.26
N VAL A 4 1.09 -2.74 3.82
CA VAL A 4 1.19 -2.51 5.27
C VAL A 4 0.32 -1.30 5.60
N TYR A 5 -0.93 -1.51 6.01
CA TYR A 5 -1.88 -0.42 6.32
C TYR A 5 -2.44 -0.50 7.74
N ASP A 6 -1.88 -1.37 8.57
CA ASP A 6 -2.32 -1.65 9.93
C ASP A 6 -1.27 -1.18 10.96
N ARG A 7 -0.50 -0.13 10.65
CA ARG A 7 0.44 0.47 11.63
C ARG A 7 -0.32 1.01 12.83
N THR A 8 0.14 0.67 14.03
CA THR A 8 -0.48 1.04 15.31
C THR A 8 0.39 2.02 16.07
N GLN A 9 -0.20 2.68 17.08
CA GLN A 9 0.56 3.55 17.99
C GLN A 9 1.66 2.79 18.73
N SER A 10 1.42 1.51 19.07
CA SER A 10 2.42 0.64 19.70
C SER A 10 3.65 0.43 18.82
N ASP A 11 3.47 0.28 17.50
CA ASP A 11 4.58 0.17 16.54
C ASP A 11 5.44 1.44 16.57
N ILE A 12 4.80 2.62 16.63
CA ILE A 12 5.49 3.91 16.71
C ILE A 12 6.22 4.06 18.05
N ASP A 13 5.61 3.62 19.14
CA ASP A 13 6.22 3.75 20.47
C ASP A 13 7.40 2.80 20.63
N ARG A 14 7.36 1.59 20.05
CA ARG A 14 8.52 0.70 19.96
C ARG A 14 9.68 1.34 19.19
N VAL A 15 9.39 2.02 18.08
CA VAL A 15 10.39 2.77 17.32
C VAL A 15 11.01 3.89 18.14
N LYS A 16 10.21 4.65 18.89
CA LYS A 16 10.72 5.69 19.80
C LYS A 16 11.58 5.11 20.90
N GLU A 17 11.19 3.99 21.50
CA GLU A 17 11.95 3.29 22.54
C GLU A 17 13.32 2.87 22.02
N LEU A 18 13.37 2.20 20.85
CA LEU A 18 14.63 1.78 20.24
C LEU A 18 15.53 2.97 19.89
N ASN A 19 14.96 4.07 19.37
CA ASN A 19 15.71 5.31 19.13
C ASN A 19 16.28 5.90 20.43
N GLN A 20 15.51 5.92 21.51
CA GLN A 20 15.97 6.41 22.81
C GLN A 20 17.12 5.54 23.35
N LYS A 21 17.00 4.21 23.26
CA LYS A 21 18.07 3.27 23.63
C LYS A 21 19.33 3.45 22.78
N TYR A 22 19.17 3.76 21.49
CA TYR A 22 20.27 4.07 20.60
C TYR A 22 21.01 5.34 21.04
N LEU A 23 20.26 6.42 21.35
CA LEU A 23 20.83 7.68 21.87
C LEU A 23 21.49 7.51 23.24
N ALA A 24 20.89 6.72 24.12
CA ALA A 24 21.43 6.40 25.44
C ALA A 24 22.61 5.42 25.41
N ARG A 25 22.93 4.84 24.24
CA ARG A 25 23.94 3.78 24.05
C ARG A 25 23.66 2.52 24.90
N THR A 26 22.40 2.24 25.20
CA THR A 26 21.96 1.07 25.98
C THR A 26 21.30 0.00 25.12
N ILE A 27 21.22 0.21 23.80
CA ILE A 27 20.59 -0.72 22.87
C ILE A 27 21.39 -2.04 22.76
N THR A 28 20.70 -3.17 22.82
CA THR A 28 21.33 -4.50 22.69
C THR A 28 21.56 -4.87 21.22
N ASP A 29 22.35 -5.92 20.96
CA ASP A 29 22.58 -6.36 19.58
C ASP A 29 21.34 -7.00 18.96
N GLU A 30 20.49 -7.63 19.78
CA GLU A 30 19.18 -8.15 19.35
C GLU A 30 18.25 -7.01 18.92
N GLU A 31 18.22 -5.92 19.69
CA GLU A 31 17.40 -4.74 19.38
C GLU A 31 17.91 -4.00 18.13
N LYS A 32 19.22 -3.98 17.90
CA LYS A 32 19.79 -3.48 16.63
C LYS A 32 19.38 -4.36 15.44
N ALA A 33 19.36 -5.67 15.62
CA ALA A 33 18.92 -6.60 14.57
C ALA A 33 17.42 -6.43 14.28
N GLU A 34 16.58 -6.25 15.30
CA GLU A 34 15.16 -5.92 15.16
C GLU A 34 15.00 -4.63 14.33
N TRP A 35 15.72 -3.57 14.69
CA TRP A 35 15.69 -2.30 13.96
C TRP A 35 16.12 -2.46 12.49
N ALA A 36 17.22 -3.18 12.23
CA ALA A 36 17.76 -3.41 10.91
C ALA A 36 16.85 -4.28 10.02
N SER A 37 16.04 -5.15 10.62
CA SER A 37 15.09 -6.01 9.90
C SER A 37 13.90 -5.26 9.29
N GLY A 38 13.70 -3.99 9.65
CA GLY A 38 12.62 -3.15 9.16
C GLY A 38 11.40 -3.18 10.07
N ILE A 39 11.41 -2.29 11.06
CA ILE A 39 10.31 -2.12 12.01
C ILE A 39 9.12 -1.39 11.37
N LYS A 40 7.92 -1.95 11.54
CA LYS A 40 6.66 -1.48 10.93
C LYS A 40 6.30 -0.02 11.23
N GLY A 41 6.76 0.50 12.38
CA GLY A 41 6.53 1.87 12.82
C GLY A 41 7.45 2.93 12.19
N ALA A 42 8.48 2.53 11.45
CA ALA A 42 9.41 3.44 10.80
C ALA A 42 9.23 3.38 9.28
N LEU A 43 9.12 4.53 8.62
CA LEU A 43 9.10 4.59 7.16
C LEU A 43 10.54 4.50 6.65
N ASN A 44 10.92 3.36 6.10
CA ASN A 44 12.25 3.14 5.53
C ASN A 44 12.23 3.11 3.99
N VAL A 45 13.41 3.02 3.38
CA VAL A 45 13.56 2.98 1.92
C VAL A 45 12.86 1.76 1.30
N SER A 46 12.85 0.61 1.98
CA SER A 46 12.14 -0.57 1.50
C SER A 46 10.62 -0.38 1.52
N ASP A 47 10.08 0.37 2.48
CA ASP A 47 8.66 0.76 2.51
C ASP A 47 8.31 1.69 1.34
N LEU A 48 9.13 2.71 1.09
CA LEU A 48 8.91 3.62 -0.04
C LEU A 48 8.97 2.87 -1.38
N ASN A 49 9.98 2.02 -1.57
CA ASN A 49 10.10 1.20 -2.77
C ASN A 49 8.94 0.21 -2.93
N ARG A 50 8.41 -0.34 -1.83
CA ARG A 50 7.23 -1.20 -1.86
C ARG A 50 5.99 -0.42 -2.32
N ILE A 51 5.76 0.77 -1.78
CA ILE A 51 4.62 1.62 -2.17
C ILE A 51 4.73 2.03 -3.64
N GLU A 52 5.91 2.48 -4.08
CA GLU A 52 6.16 2.88 -5.47
C GLU A 52 5.98 1.69 -6.43
N SER A 53 6.50 0.51 -6.08
CA SER A 53 6.37 -0.70 -6.88
C SER A 53 4.91 -1.17 -6.99
N ASN A 54 4.19 -1.22 -5.87
CA ASN A 54 2.76 -1.58 -5.88
C ASN A 54 1.95 -0.58 -6.71
N THR A 55 2.24 0.71 -6.58
CA THR A 55 1.57 1.77 -7.36
C THR A 55 1.81 1.58 -8.86
N ALA A 56 3.06 1.30 -9.28
CA ALA A 56 3.38 1.02 -10.68
C ALA A 56 2.65 -0.21 -11.23
N GLN A 57 2.58 -1.29 -10.45
CA GLN A 57 1.91 -2.51 -10.87
C GLN A 57 0.39 -2.30 -11.02
N ILE A 58 -0.25 -1.66 -10.04
CA ILE A 58 -1.69 -1.36 -10.11
C ILE A 58 -1.99 -0.38 -11.25
N ALA A 59 -1.16 0.65 -11.43
CA ALA A 59 -1.32 1.58 -12.54
C ALA A 59 -1.20 0.88 -13.90
N SER A 60 -0.30 -0.09 -14.04
CA SER A 60 -0.21 -0.92 -15.25
C SER A 60 -1.47 -1.73 -15.51
N PHE A 61 -2.13 -2.25 -14.47
CA PHE A 61 -3.38 -3.00 -14.60
C PHE A 61 -4.55 -2.11 -15.04
N LEU A 62 -4.57 -0.87 -14.56
CA LEU A 62 -5.62 0.11 -14.87
C LEU A 62 -5.31 0.98 -16.10
N ALA A 63 -4.19 0.74 -16.79
CA ALA A 63 -3.68 1.58 -17.88
C ALA A 63 -3.54 3.08 -17.50
N VAL A 64 -3.18 3.35 -16.24
CA VAL A 64 -2.95 4.70 -15.72
C VAL A 64 -1.47 5.06 -15.84
N THR A 65 -1.18 6.29 -16.26
CA THR A 65 0.20 6.79 -16.27
C THR A 65 0.58 7.32 -14.89
N VAL A 66 1.61 6.73 -14.29
CA VAL A 66 2.18 7.17 -13.00
C VAL A 66 3.68 7.41 -13.14
N GLN A 67 4.22 8.27 -12.27
CA GLN A 67 5.67 8.51 -12.21
C GLN A 67 6.23 7.94 -10.91
N THR A 68 6.98 6.86 -10.99
CA THR A 68 7.58 6.22 -9.81
C THR A 68 9.08 6.45 -9.74
N LYS A 69 9.63 6.32 -8.53
CA LYS A 69 11.06 6.46 -8.26
C LYS A 69 11.55 5.26 -7.46
N THR A 70 12.73 4.76 -7.82
CA THR A 70 13.47 3.82 -6.97
C THR A 70 14.32 4.60 -5.98
N TRP A 71 14.13 4.33 -4.70
CA TRP A 71 14.80 4.97 -3.58
C TRP A 71 16.04 4.17 -3.16
N ASN A 72 17.13 4.89 -2.92
CA ASN A 72 18.35 4.37 -2.31
C ASN A 72 18.45 4.80 -0.85
N TYR A 73 19.28 4.10 -0.07
CA TYR A 73 19.49 4.42 1.35
C TYR A 73 19.88 5.89 1.61
N ASN A 74 20.66 6.49 0.70
CA ASN A 74 21.15 7.87 0.82
C ASN A 74 20.18 8.93 0.25
N ASP A 75 19.05 8.52 -0.33
CA ASP A 75 18.08 9.45 -0.89
C ASP A 75 17.25 10.09 0.23
N ILE A 76 17.24 11.43 0.28
CA ILE A 76 16.42 12.20 1.22
C ILE A 76 15.10 12.57 0.54
N PRO A 77 13.93 12.11 1.04
CA PRO A 77 12.63 12.46 0.47
C PRO A 77 12.34 13.96 0.56
N ARG A 78 11.89 14.55 -0.56
CA ARG A 78 11.47 15.95 -0.62
C ARG A 78 9.95 16.05 -0.54
N ALA A 79 9.43 17.23 -0.19
CA ALA A 79 7.99 17.51 -0.22
C ALA A 79 7.35 17.22 -1.60
N SER A 80 8.10 17.46 -2.68
CA SER A 80 7.69 17.13 -4.05
C SER A 80 7.55 15.63 -4.30
N ASP A 81 8.37 14.79 -3.67
CA ASP A 81 8.28 13.34 -3.80
C ASP A 81 7.01 12.81 -3.11
N TYR A 82 6.71 13.31 -1.91
CA TYR A 82 5.46 12.99 -1.23
C TYR A 82 4.23 13.43 -2.04
N LEU A 83 4.32 14.56 -2.73
CA LEU A 83 3.25 15.02 -3.61
C LEU A 83 3.09 14.10 -4.82
N ARG A 84 4.20 13.65 -5.43
CA ARG A 84 4.19 12.68 -6.54
C ARG A 84 3.52 11.37 -6.13
N ILE A 85 3.95 10.78 -5.01
CA ILE A 85 3.38 9.53 -4.49
C ILE A 85 1.88 9.69 -4.27
N ARG A 86 1.46 10.76 -3.59
CA ARG A 86 0.05 11.06 -3.36
C ARG A 86 -0.72 11.18 -4.68
N ASN A 87 -0.20 11.92 -5.66
CA ASN A 87 -0.88 12.15 -6.93
C ASN A 87 -1.00 10.86 -7.74
N ASN A 88 -0.01 9.98 -7.71
CA ASN A 88 -0.12 8.65 -8.33
C ASN A 88 -1.22 7.82 -7.68
N VAL A 89 -1.30 7.81 -6.34
CA VAL A 89 -2.35 7.09 -5.60
C VAL A 89 -3.73 7.66 -5.88
N GLN A 90 -3.85 8.99 -5.99
CA GLN A 90 -5.09 9.64 -6.40
C GLN A 90 -5.48 9.22 -7.82
N ALA A 91 -4.55 9.23 -8.78
CA ALA A 91 -4.83 8.82 -10.16
C ALA A 91 -5.29 7.36 -10.24
N VAL A 92 -4.67 6.46 -9.45
CA VAL A 92 -5.09 5.06 -9.32
C VAL A 92 -6.49 4.95 -8.71
N ARG A 93 -6.79 5.75 -7.68
CA ARG A 93 -8.12 5.80 -7.05
C ARG A 93 -9.19 6.35 -7.98
N ASP A 94 -8.86 7.35 -8.80
CA ASP A 94 -9.82 7.98 -9.74
C ASP A 94 -10.11 7.10 -10.95
N ALA A 95 -9.14 6.27 -11.37
CA ALA A 95 -9.27 5.37 -12.51
C ALA A 95 -10.22 4.19 -12.26
N TRP A 96 -10.57 3.89 -11.01
CA TRP A 96 -11.48 2.82 -10.67
C TRP A 96 -12.57 3.30 -9.70
N ALA A 97 -13.78 2.74 -9.80
CA ALA A 97 -14.84 3.06 -8.84
C ALA A 97 -14.41 2.60 -7.45
N ALA A 98 -14.03 3.55 -6.59
CA ALA A 98 -13.63 3.28 -5.22
C ALA A 98 -14.77 2.56 -4.46
N LEU A 99 -14.41 1.56 -3.64
CA LEU A 99 -15.35 0.98 -2.68
C LEU A 99 -15.82 2.09 -1.73
N SER A 100 -17.05 1.99 -1.24
CA SER A 100 -17.60 2.96 -0.29
C SER A 100 -16.81 3.07 1.02
N ASP A 101 -16.02 2.05 1.36
CA ASP A 101 -15.16 1.98 2.55
C ASP A 101 -13.68 2.34 2.27
N THR A 102 -13.34 2.67 1.02
CA THR A 102 -11.98 3.12 0.67
C THR A 102 -11.77 4.54 1.19
N PRO A 103 -10.73 4.79 2.02
CA PRO A 103 -10.49 6.11 2.57
C PRO A 103 -10.17 7.14 1.48
N GLU A 104 -10.34 8.42 1.80
CA GLU A 104 -9.93 9.49 0.92
C GLU A 104 -8.40 9.62 0.88
N THR A 105 -7.88 10.06 -0.26
CA THR A 105 -6.44 10.29 -0.40
C THR A 105 -5.99 11.41 0.55
N PRO A 106 -5.08 11.12 1.50
CA PRO A 106 -4.76 12.06 2.57
C PRO A 106 -4.14 13.36 2.05
N THR A 107 -4.41 14.45 2.76
CA THR A 107 -3.84 15.77 2.47
C THR A 107 -2.41 15.90 3.02
N GLN A 108 -1.58 16.70 2.37
CA GLN A 108 -0.24 17.01 2.87
C GLN A 108 -0.31 17.86 4.16
N PRO A 109 0.69 17.75 5.07
CA PRO A 109 1.85 16.84 5.02
C PRO A 109 1.50 15.40 5.40
N LEU A 110 2.19 14.42 4.80
CA LEU A 110 2.09 12.98 5.13
C LEU A 110 2.92 12.65 6.39
N SER A 111 2.66 13.38 7.47
CA SER A 111 3.47 13.34 8.70
C SER A 111 3.06 12.24 9.67
N THR A 112 1.87 11.67 9.54
CA THR A 112 1.32 10.69 10.48
C THR A 112 1.22 9.30 9.85
N TYR A 113 1.36 8.26 10.68
CA TYR A 113 1.28 6.88 10.22
C TYR A 113 -0.11 6.53 9.67
N GLN A 114 -1.17 7.17 10.18
CA GLN A 114 -2.54 7.00 9.67
C GLN A 114 -2.62 7.35 8.18
N LYS A 115 -1.98 8.45 7.76
CA LYS A 115 -1.98 8.85 6.34
C LYS A 115 -1.25 7.84 5.46
N TRP A 116 -0.17 7.25 5.95
CA TRP A 116 0.52 6.18 5.22
C TRP A 116 -0.31 4.89 5.17
N ASN A 117 -1.02 4.57 6.24
CA ASN A 117 -1.99 3.49 6.25
C ASN A 117 -3.11 3.73 5.23
N ASP A 118 -3.65 4.94 5.15
CA ASP A 118 -4.69 5.29 4.18
C ASP A 118 -4.18 5.12 2.74
N ILE A 119 -2.94 5.55 2.44
CA ILE A 119 -2.31 5.35 1.13
C ILE A 119 -2.19 3.86 0.79
N GLU A 120 -1.62 3.05 1.68
CA GLU A 120 -1.47 1.61 1.42
C GLU A 120 -2.82 0.88 1.38
N ARG A 121 -3.83 1.35 2.13
CA ARG A 121 -5.19 0.82 2.10
C ARG A 121 -5.89 1.12 0.76
N ILE A 122 -5.75 2.33 0.23
CA ILE A 122 -6.27 2.67 -1.11
C ILE A 122 -5.69 1.72 -2.17
N LEU A 123 -4.37 1.52 -2.16
CA LEU A 123 -3.73 0.63 -3.12
C LEU A 123 -4.19 -0.84 -2.95
N HIS A 124 -4.34 -1.29 -1.70
CA HIS A 124 -4.86 -2.62 -1.39
C HIS A 124 -6.29 -2.80 -1.91
N ASP A 125 -7.18 -1.86 -1.60
CA ASP A 125 -8.60 -1.94 -1.97
C ASP A 125 -8.79 -1.96 -3.48
N VAL A 126 -8.06 -1.09 -4.21
CA VAL A 126 -8.08 -1.07 -5.67
C VAL A 126 -7.62 -2.41 -6.25
N ASN A 127 -6.51 -2.97 -5.74
CA ASN A 127 -6.02 -4.28 -6.18
C ASN A 127 -7.03 -5.41 -5.87
N TYR A 128 -7.63 -5.38 -4.68
CA TYR A 128 -8.63 -6.38 -4.27
C TYR A 128 -9.86 -6.39 -5.18
N VAL A 129 -10.38 -5.21 -5.54
CA VAL A 129 -11.54 -5.12 -6.46
C VAL A 129 -11.16 -5.59 -7.86
N TYR A 130 -9.97 -5.22 -8.34
CA TYR A 130 -9.46 -5.65 -9.64
C TYR A 130 -9.36 -7.18 -9.73
N GLU A 131 -8.73 -7.81 -8.74
CA GLU A 131 -8.60 -9.28 -8.68
C GLU A 131 -9.96 -9.98 -8.60
N ARG A 132 -10.91 -9.45 -7.81
CA ARG A 132 -12.26 -10.02 -7.74
C ARG A 132 -13.02 -9.90 -9.06
N THR A 133 -12.88 -8.77 -9.74
CA THR A 133 -13.53 -8.53 -11.03
C THR A 133 -12.99 -9.51 -12.07
N MET A 134 -11.67 -9.63 -12.20
CA MET A 134 -11.04 -10.60 -13.11
C MET A 134 -11.43 -12.04 -12.81
N ASN A 135 -11.43 -12.44 -11.54
CA ASN A 135 -11.86 -13.78 -11.14
C ASN A 135 -13.33 -14.01 -11.51
N SER A 136 -14.21 -13.03 -11.28
CA SER A 136 -15.62 -13.14 -11.69
C SER A 136 -15.79 -13.31 -13.20
N TYR A 137 -15.04 -12.57 -14.02
CA TYR A 137 -15.05 -12.75 -15.47
C TYR A 137 -14.56 -14.15 -15.87
N TYR A 138 -13.52 -14.67 -15.22
CA TYR A 138 -12.99 -16.00 -15.50
C TYR A 138 -13.98 -17.13 -15.15
N TYR A 139 -14.73 -17.00 -14.05
CA TYR A 139 -15.78 -17.96 -13.69
C TYR A 139 -16.97 -17.92 -14.67
N CYS A 140 -17.28 -16.76 -15.25
CA CYS A 140 -18.34 -16.64 -16.25
C CYS A 140 -17.96 -17.25 -17.62
N ASP A 141 -16.68 -17.40 -17.94
CA ASP A 141 -16.21 -18.04 -19.18
C ASP A 141 -16.19 -19.58 -19.10
N THR A 142 -16.23 -20.15 -17.89
CA THR A 142 -16.16 -21.62 -17.70
C THR A 142 -17.51 -22.31 -17.50
N GLU A 143 -18.62 -21.58 -17.45
CA GLU A 143 -19.96 -22.18 -17.37
C GLU A 143 -20.90 -21.61 -18.45
N ILE A 144 -20.88 -22.26 -19.62
CA ILE A 144 -22.11 -22.45 -20.40
C ILE A 144 -23.07 -23.20 -19.49
N TYR A 145 -24.02 -22.49 -18.89
CA TYR A 145 -25.20 -23.13 -18.31
C TYR A 145 -26.04 -23.69 -19.46
N ALA A 146 -25.69 -24.90 -19.89
CA ALA A 146 -26.56 -25.77 -20.66
C ALA A 146 -27.47 -26.50 -19.68
N GLY A 147 -28.75 -26.11 -19.65
CA GLY A 147 -29.82 -26.96 -19.13
C GLY A 147 -30.82 -26.28 -18.20
N GLU A 148 -31.90 -25.77 -18.77
CA GLU A 148 -33.23 -26.20 -18.33
C GLU A 148 -33.94 -26.85 -19.52
N GLY A 149 -33.65 -28.14 -19.71
CA GLY A 149 -34.60 -29.07 -20.29
C GLY A 149 -35.30 -29.79 -19.15
N ALA A 150 -36.51 -29.34 -18.79
CA ALA A 150 -37.50 -30.11 -18.05
C ALA A 150 -38.90 -29.59 -18.42
N GLY A 151 -39.62 -30.37 -19.22
CA GLY A 151 -40.88 -29.97 -19.83
C GLY A 151 -42.12 -30.15 -18.95
N ILE A 152 -43.22 -29.56 -19.41
CA ILE A 152 -44.61 -30.08 -19.33
C ILE A 152 -45.50 -29.18 -20.20
N LEU A 153 -46.03 -29.73 -21.31
CA LEU A 153 -47.44 -29.83 -21.70
C LEU A 153 -47.54 -30.48 -23.09
#